data_AF-A0A924NM44-F1
#
_entry.id   AF-A0A924NM44-F1
#
_cell.length_a   1.000
_cell.length_b   1.000
_cell.length_c   1.000
_cell.angle_alpha   90.00
_cell.angle_beta   90.00
_cell.angle_gamma   90.00
#
_symmetry.space_group_name_H-M   'P 1'
#
loop_
_entity.id
_entity.type
_entity.pdbx_description
1 polymer ?
#
loop_
_entity_poly.entity_id
_entity_poly.type
_entity_poly.pdbx_seq_one_letter_code
_entity_poly.pdbx_strand_id
1 'polypeptide(L)'
;MSQAVVLPAAVRARVLALAAERLSTLAEDLVPLPVRPYRRFTARRRAQLAAVPLAAALEADPAFRQLVGEGLPDDLVAAVRGGVSLPAAPPEELGAAAYLLRPPGWQGRVAEAAAALADRDRVAAGAAEVSAVQRLTEQLEAVRAQGRDNAAALAAQLQAAQAGLGVLRRRVREAGSRVAAAARALAAGGAAHTAPLVGPTHAADPADDTELRRLAARLRAAEQALAAERTATRTRAREDRQGEQIRRRVLLDALGGAAGGLRRELAQPPLTQRPGDAVAAAYAQQDVAPGRQGRGLDDPVLLEALLRAPTAHLL
;
A
#
# COMPACT_ATOMS: atom_id res chain seq x y z
N MET A 1 2.56 34.62 -36.99
CA MET A 1 3.18 33.58 -36.15
C MET A 1 2.10 32.57 -35.79
N SER A 2 2.07 31.42 -36.47
CA SER A 2 1.06 30.38 -36.20
C SER A 2 1.38 29.71 -34.87
N GLN A 3 0.63 30.06 -33.83
CA GLN A 3 0.72 29.42 -32.52
C GLN A 3 0.38 27.93 -32.71
N ALA A 4 1.29 27.04 -32.31
CA ALA A 4 1.05 25.60 -32.38
C ALA A 4 -0.16 25.26 -31.50
N VAL A 5 -1.28 24.90 -32.12
CA VAL A 5 -2.50 24.55 -31.40
C VAL A 5 -2.33 23.15 -30.82
N VAL A 6 -2.27 23.06 -29.49
CA VAL A 6 -2.17 21.77 -28.80
C VAL A 6 -3.53 21.09 -28.84
N LEU A 7 -3.66 20.04 -29.65
CA LEU A 7 -4.88 19.24 -29.72
C LEU A 7 -5.00 18.34 -28.48
N PRO A 8 -6.15 18.34 -27.78
CA PRO A 8 -6.48 17.35 -26.75
C PRO A 8 -6.35 15.92 -27.27
N ALA A 9 -5.99 14.98 -26.40
CA ALA A 9 -5.71 13.60 -26.79
C ALA A 9 -6.90 12.94 -27.52
N ALA A 10 -8.13 13.12 -27.03
CA ALA A 10 -9.34 12.57 -27.65
C ALA A 10 -9.62 13.18 -29.03
N VAL A 11 -9.48 14.51 -29.18
CA VAL A 11 -9.61 15.21 -30.46
C VAL A 11 -8.56 14.71 -31.46
N ARG A 12 -7.30 14.60 -31.03
CA ARG A 12 -6.20 14.09 -31.85
C ARG A 12 -6.47 12.67 -32.32
N ALA A 13 -6.90 11.78 -31.41
CA ALA A 13 -7.26 10.41 -31.75
C ALA A 13 -8.40 10.36 -32.78
N ARG A 14 -9.42 11.22 -32.64
CA ARG A 14 -10.54 11.30 -33.58
C ARG A 14 -10.11 11.81 -34.96
N VAL A 15 -9.28 12.85 -35.02
CA VAL A 15 -8.68 13.36 -36.26
C VAL A 15 -7.88 12.27 -36.98
N LEU A 16 -7.06 11.52 -36.24
CA LEU A 16 -6.25 10.43 -36.80
C LEU A 16 -7.11 9.27 -37.29
N ALA A 17 -8.21 8.94 -36.60
CA ALA A 17 -9.15 7.92 -37.04
C ALA A 17 -9.82 8.32 -38.36
N LEU A 18 -10.33 9.55 -38.47
CA LEU A 18 -10.95 10.07 -39.70
C LEU A 18 -9.97 10.09 -40.88
N ALA A 19 -8.73 10.54 -40.63
CA ALA A 19 -7.69 10.53 -41.65
C ALA A 19 -7.32 9.10 -42.07
N ALA A 20 -7.22 8.17 -41.12
CA ALA A 20 -6.94 6.77 -41.40
C ALA A 20 -8.06 6.09 -42.18
N GLU A 21 -9.33 6.43 -41.95
CA GLU A 21 -10.49 5.95 -42.70
C GLU A 21 -10.47 6.49 -44.14
N ARG A 22 -10.27 7.80 -44.32
CA ARG A 22 -10.20 8.43 -45.65
C ARG A 22 -9.00 7.96 -46.47
N LEU A 23 -7.89 7.64 -45.82
CA LEU A 23 -6.67 7.14 -46.49
C LEU A 23 -6.91 5.87 -47.34
N SER A 24 -7.90 5.02 -47.02
CA SER A 24 -8.21 3.86 -47.87
C SER A 24 -8.94 4.22 -49.16
N THR A 25 -9.74 5.28 -49.18
CA THR A 25 -10.62 5.62 -50.30
C THR A 25 -10.00 6.62 -51.27
N LEU A 26 -8.94 7.33 -50.87
CA LEU A 26 -8.27 8.32 -51.71
C LEU A 26 -7.49 7.67 -52.86
N ALA A 27 -7.43 8.34 -54.00
CA ALA A 27 -6.55 7.97 -55.11
C ALA A 27 -5.07 8.12 -54.69
N GLU A 28 -4.18 7.30 -55.24
CA GLU A 28 -2.79 7.19 -54.77
C GLU A 28 -1.97 8.48 -54.97
N ASP A 29 -2.27 9.22 -56.03
CA ASP A 29 -1.72 10.53 -56.35
C ASP A 29 -2.06 11.58 -55.28
N LEU A 30 -3.24 11.50 -54.66
CA LEU A 30 -3.70 12.41 -53.62
C LEU A 30 -3.18 12.08 -52.21
N VAL A 31 -2.45 10.96 -52.04
CA VAL A 31 -1.94 10.53 -50.75
C VAL A 31 -0.49 11.01 -50.54
N PRO A 32 -0.17 11.72 -49.44
CA PRO A 32 1.19 12.14 -49.14
C PRO A 32 2.17 10.97 -49.00
N LEU A 33 3.37 11.12 -49.56
CA LEU A 33 4.43 10.08 -49.59
C LEU A 33 4.67 9.39 -48.23
N PRO A 34 4.79 10.11 -47.08
CA PRO A 34 5.08 9.48 -45.80
C PRO A 34 4.00 8.53 -45.28
N VAL A 35 2.74 8.68 -45.72
CA VAL A 35 1.60 7.89 -45.26
C VAL A 35 1.19 6.77 -46.23
N ARG A 36 1.67 6.79 -47.48
CA ARG A 36 1.37 5.77 -48.50
C ARG A 36 1.63 4.32 -48.04
N PRO A 37 2.74 3.99 -47.34
CA PRO A 37 3.01 2.61 -46.94
C PRO A 37 1.96 2.01 -45.99
N TYR A 38 1.19 2.87 -45.33
CA TYR A 38 0.22 2.45 -44.33
C TYR A 38 -1.16 2.13 -44.91
N ARG A 39 -1.46 2.49 -46.16
CA ARG A 39 -2.78 2.26 -46.81
C ARG A 39 -3.23 0.80 -46.75
N ARG A 40 -2.29 -0.14 -46.87
CA ARG A 40 -2.52 -1.59 -46.86
C ARG A 40 -3.06 -2.16 -45.54
N PHE A 41 -2.90 -1.44 -44.43
CA PHE A 41 -3.36 -1.93 -43.12
C PHE A 41 -4.84 -1.64 -42.93
N THR A 42 -5.49 -2.32 -41.98
CA THR A 42 -6.88 -2.02 -41.58
C THR A 42 -6.98 -0.63 -40.92
N ALA A 43 -8.15 0.01 -40.97
CA ALA A 43 -8.34 1.38 -40.47
C ALA A 43 -7.82 1.59 -39.03
N ARG A 44 -8.16 0.68 -38.11
CA ARG A 44 -7.65 0.71 -36.72
C ARG A 44 -6.13 0.62 -36.64
N ARG A 45 -5.52 -0.28 -37.41
CA ARG A 45 -4.06 -0.49 -37.42
C ARG A 45 -3.33 0.65 -38.11
N ARG A 46 -3.95 1.31 -39.10
CA ARG A 46 -3.47 2.56 -39.72
C ARG A 46 -3.45 3.70 -38.72
N ALA A 47 -4.56 3.94 -38.00
CA ALA A 47 -4.64 5.01 -37.01
C ALA A 47 -3.57 4.88 -35.91
N GLN A 48 -3.17 3.65 -35.57
CA GLN A 48 -2.12 3.38 -34.59
C GLN A 48 -0.70 3.48 -35.17
N LEU A 49 -0.40 2.73 -36.24
CA LEU A 49 0.95 2.65 -36.78
C LEU A 49 1.36 3.91 -37.56
N ALA A 50 0.38 4.59 -38.15
CA ALA A 50 0.61 5.81 -38.92
C ALA A 50 0.28 7.08 -38.13
N ALA A 51 0.10 7.01 -36.80
CA ALA A 51 -0.30 8.16 -35.98
C ALA A 51 0.60 9.38 -36.18
N VAL A 52 1.92 9.19 -36.11
CA VAL A 52 2.93 10.24 -36.29
C VAL A 52 2.96 10.77 -37.74
N PRO A 53 3.13 9.92 -38.78
CA PRO A 53 3.17 10.42 -40.16
C PRO A 53 1.83 11.03 -40.62
N LEU A 54 0.69 10.55 -40.11
CA LEU A 54 -0.62 11.16 -40.38
C LEU A 54 -0.75 12.53 -39.71
N ALA A 55 -0.35 12.68 -38.45
CA ALA A 55 -0.38 13.97 -37.77
C ALA A 55 0.48 15.01 -38.51
N ALA A 56 1.71 14.64 -38.87
CA ALA A 56 2.61 15.49 -39.62
C ALA A 56 2.04 15.88 -40.99
N ALA A 57 1.47 14.92 -41.73
CA ALA A 57 0.85 15.18 -43.03
C ALA A 57 -0.36 16.13 -42.91
N LEU A 58 -1.24 15.93 -41.92
CA LEU A 58 -2.40 16.79 -41.69
C LEU A 58 -2.03 18.23 -41.30
N GLU A 59 -0.87 18.41 -40.65
CA GLU A 59 -0.36 19.72 -40.28
C GLU A 59 0.31 20.42 -41.49
N ALA A 60 1.18 19.71 -42.20
CA ALA A 60 2.01 20.25 -43.27
C ALA A 60 1.28 20.40 -44.62
N ASP A 61 0.27 19.58 -44.91
CA ASP A 61 -0.44 19.55 -46.19
C ASP A 61 -1.90 19.99 -46.04
N PRO A 62 -2.24 21.24 -46.42
CA PRO A 62 -3.62 21.73 -46.41
C PRO A 62 -4.57 20.98 -47.34
N ALA A 63 -4.11 20.51 -48.50
CA ALA A 63 -4.96 19.83 -49.48
C ALA A 63 -5.36 18.45 -48.95
N PHE A 64 -4.40 17.70 -48.38
CA PHE A 64 -4.69 16.43 -47.71
C PHE A 64 -5.68 16.62 -46.57
N ARG A 65 -5.51 17.66 -45.74
CA ARG A 65 -6.44 17.95 -44.65
C ARG A 65 -7.86 18.28 -45.15
N GLN A 66 -7.99 19.02 -46.26
CA GLN A 66 -9.28 19.31 -46.88
C GLN A 66 -9.97 18.04 -47.41
N LEU A 67 -9.24 17.16 -48.10
CA LEU A 67 -9.76 15.87 -48.59
C LEU A 67 -10.27 14.97 -47.45
N VAL A 68 -9.60 15.01 -46.29
CA VAL A 68 -10.08 14.32 -45.09
C VAL A 68 -11.36 14.99 -44.58
N GLY A 69 -11.42 16.33 -44.56
CA GLY A 69 -12.59 17.11 -44.15
C GLY A 69 -13.83 16.92 -45.03
N GLU A 70 -13.67 16.64 -46.33
CA GLU A 70 -14.77 16.29 -47.25
C GLU A 70 -15.50 15.00 -46.88
N GLY A 71 -14.92 14.18 -46.00
CA GLY A 71 -15.54 12.93 -45.54
C GLY A 71 -16.43 13.09 -44.31
N LEU A 72 -16.52 14.32 -43.79
CA LEU A 72 -17.33 14.61 -42.63
C LEU A 72 -18.83 14.65 -43.01
N PRO A 73 -19.73 14.21 -42.12
CA PRO A 73 -21.17 14.38 -42.28
C PRO A 73 -21.58 15.85 -42.51
N ASP A 74 -22.55 16.09 -43.40
CA ASP A 74 -22.99 17.44 -43.78
C ASP A 74 -23.52 18.27 -42.61
N ASP A 75 -24.21 17.63 -41.67
CA ASP A 75 -24.71 18.23 -40.44
C ASP A 75 -23.57 18.72 -39.54
N LEU A 76 -22.50 17.92 -39.39
CA LEU A 76 -21.31 18.28 -38.62
C LEU A 76 -20.54 19.43 -39.29
N VAL A 77 -20.44 19.41 -40.62
CA VAL A 77 -19.82 20.49 -41.41
C VAL A 77 -20.63 21.78 -41.25
N ALA A 78 -21.96 21.71 -41.34
CA ALA A 78 -22.85 22.85 -41.19
C ALA A 78 -22.78 23.44 -39.78
N ALA A 79 -22.74 22.61 -38.75
CA ALA A 79 -22.60 23.05 -37.36
C ALA A 79 -21.29 23.79 -37.11
N VAL A 80 -20.17 23.20 -37.55
CA VAL A 80 -18.83 23.77 -37.35
C VAL A 80 -18.62 25.03 -38.18
N ARG A 81 -19.13 25.11 -39.41
CA ARG A 81 -18.99 26.31 -40.25
C ARG A 81 -19.97 27.42 -39.86
N GLY A 82 -21.23 27.07 -39.63
CA GLY A 82 -22.30 27.99 -39.28
C GLY A 82 -22.28 28.46 -37.83
N GLY A 83 -21.45 27.84 -36.97
CA GLY A 83 -21.46 28.13 -35.52
C GLY A 83 -22.76 27.68 -34.85
N VAL A 84 -23.51 26.77 -35.48
CA VAL A 84 -24.72 26.20 -34.92
C VAL A 84 -24.31 25.14 -33.91
N SER A 85 -24.77 25.27 -32.67
CA SER A 85 -24.53 24.25 -31.65
C SER A 85 -25.30 22.98 -32.00
N LEU A 86 -24.61 21.84 -32.00
CA LEU A 86 -25.22 20.50 -32.02
C LEU A 86 -25.12 19.92 -30.61
N PRO A 87 -26.16 20.05 -29.76
CA PRO A 87 -26.07 19.64 -28.35
C PRO A 87 -25.78 18.15 -28.16
N ALA A 88 -26.13 17.31 -29.14
CA ALA A 88 -25.93 15.87 -29.09
C ALA A 88 -24.61 15.39 -29.71
N ALA A 89 -23.87 16.25 -30.40
CA ALA A 89 -22.62 15.84 -31.05
C ALA A 89 -21.51 15.66 -30.00
N PRO A 90 -20.71 14.58 -30.06
CA PRO A 90 -19.58 14.40 -29.15
C PRO A 90 -18.56 15.54 -29.32
N PRO A 91 -18.01 16.09 -28.22
CA PRO A 91 -17.07 17.21 -28.28
C PRO A 91 -15.79 16.86 -29.07
N GLU A 92 -15.34 15.61 -29.02
CA GLU A 92 -14.22 15.13 -29.81
C GLU A 92 -14.47 15.17 -31.33
N GLU A 93 -15.72 14.99 -31.77
CA GLU A 93 -16.09 15.08 -33.19
C GLU A 93 -16.15 16.53 -33.66
N LEU A 94 -16.75 17.41 -32.86
CA LEU A 94 -16.80 18.85 -33.12
C LEU A 94 -15.39 19.46 -33.17
N GLY A 95 -14.51 19.08 -32.23
CA GLY A 95 -13.12 19.50 -32.23
C GLY A 95 -12.33 18.98 -33.42
N ALA A 96 -12.55 17.72 -33.82
CA ALA A 96 -11.88 17.13 -34.99
C ALA A 96 -12.33 17.80 -36.28
N ALA A 97 -13.63 18.03 -36.46
CA ALA A 97 -14.18 18.74 -37.61
C ALA A 97 -13.69 20.19 -37.67
N ALA A 98 -13.63 20.90 -36.53
CA ALA A 98 -13.05 22.24 -36.48
C ALA A 98 -11.58 22.27 -36.92
N TYR A 99 -10.77 21.30 -36.47
CA TYR A 99 -9.37 21.17 -36.87
C TYR A 99 -9.18 20.90 -38.37
N LEU A 100 -10.02 20.02 -38.94
CA LEU A 100 -9.93 19.64 -40.35
C LEU A 100 -10.43 20.75 -41.28
N LEU A 101 -11.58 21.35 -40.97
CA LEU A 101 -12.24 22.35 -41.83
C LEU A 101 -11.63 23.75 -41.70
N ARG A 102 -11.00 24.07 -40.57
CA ARG A 102 -10.43 25.38 -40.22
C ARG A 102 -11.28 26.60 -40.62
N PRO A 103 -12.59 26.66 -40.31
CA PRO A 103 -13.37 27.88 -40.49
C PRO A 103 -12.80 29.04 -39.64
N PRO A 104 -13.22 30.29 -39.88
CA PRO A 104 -12.89 31.40 -38.97
C PRO A 104 -13.21 31.04 -37.51
N GLY A 105 -12.25 31.27 -36.61
CA GLY A 105 -12.38 30.94 -35.18
C GLY A 105 -12.26 29.45 -34.83
N TRP A 106 -11.75 28.59 -35.72
CA TRP A 106 -11.65 27.15 -35.46
C TRP A 106 -10.87 26.79 -34.18
N GLN A 107 -9.86 27.58 -33.80
CA GLN A 107 -9.09 27.36 -32.57
C GLN A 107 -9.97 27.49 -31.32
N GLY A 108 -10.92 28.44 -31.32
CA GLY A 108 -11.89 28.60 -30.23
C GLY A 108 -12.78 27.38 -30.09
N ARG A 109 -13.28 26.83 -31.21
CA ARG A 109 -14.08 25.60 -31.21
C ARG A 109 -13.31 24.37 -30.72
N VAL A 110 -12.02 24.27 -31.05
CA VAL A 110 -11.15 23.22 -30.49
C VAL A 110 -10.96 23.39 -28.99
N ALA A 111 -10.84 24.63 -28.50
CA ALA A 111 -10.75 24.92 -27.07
C ALA A 111 -12.07 24.63 -26.33
N GLU A 112 -13.22 24.93 -26.92
CA GLU A 112 -14.55 24.55 -26.39
C GLU A 112 -14.70 23.03 -26.28
N ALA A 113 -14.31 22.29 -27.32
CA ALA A 113 -14.26 20.83 -27.28
C ALA A 113 -13.32 20.32 -26.18
N ALA A 114 -12.16 20.97 -26.00
CA ALA A 114 -11.21 20.63 -24.93
C ALA A 114 -11.82 20.84 -23.53
N ALA A 115 -12.52 21.96 -23.32
CA ALA A 115 -13.19 22.26 -22.06
C ALA A 115 -14.32 21.25 -21.76
N ALA A 116 -15.16 20.94 -22.75
CA ALA A 116 -16.23 19.95 -22.60
C ALA A 116 -15.71 18.54 -22.28
N LEU A 117 -14.58 18.14 -22.89
CA LEU A 117 -13.90 16.88 -22.57
C LEU A 117 -13.34 16.88 -21.14
N ALA A 118 -12.66 17.96 -20.74
CA ALA A 118 -12.12 18.09 -19.39
C ALA A 118 -13.22 18.07 -18.32
N ASP A 119 -14.38 18.68 -18.60
CA ASP A 119 -15.54 18.65 -17.71
C ASP A 119 -16.14 17.24 -17.61
N ARG A 120 -16.26 16.50 -18.73
CA ARG A 120 -16.66 15.08 -18.71
C ARG A 120 -15.70 14.22 -17.89
N ASP A 121 -14.40 14.39 -18.08
CA ASP A 121 -13.38 13.64 -17.33
C ASP A 121 -13.46 13.95 -15.83
N ARG A 122 -13.69 15.22 -15.45
CA ARG A 122 -13.86 15.63 -14.05
C ARG A 122 -15.10 15.00 -13.42
N VAL A 123 -16.23 14.97 -14.14
CA VAL A 123 -17.47 14.32 -13.68
C VAL A 123 -17.27 12.81 -13.51
N ALA A 124 -16.60 12.16 -14.48
CA ALA A 124 -16.30 10.73 -14.41
C ALA A 124 -15.35 10.40 -13.24
N ALA A 125 -14.32 11.22 -13.02
CA ALA A 125 -13.41 11.08 -11.89
C ALA A 125 -14.15 11.24 -10.55
N GLY A 126 -15.00 12.25 -10.40
CA GLY A 126 -15.81 12.44 -9.21
C GLY A 126 -16.75 11.26 -8.92
N ALA A 127 -17.39 10.70 -9.95
CA ALA A 127 -18.23 9.51 -9.79
C ALA A 127 -17.42 8.28 -9.35
N ALA A 128 -16.22 8.09 -9.91
CA ALA A 128 -15.32 7.01 -9.52
C ALA A 128 -14.82 7.16 -8.08
N GLU A 129 -14.51 8.39 -7.64
CA GLU A 129 -14.14 8.70 -6.26
C GLU A 129 -15.28 8.39 -5.29
N VAL A 130 -16.52 8.82 -5.59
CA VAL A 130 -17.70 8.51 -4.77
C VAL A 130 -17.90 6.99 -4.64
N SER A 131 -17.79 6.25 -5.75
CA SER A 131 -17.88 4.78 -5.74
C SER A 131 -16.75 4.14 -4.92
N ALA A 132 -15.53 4.68 -5.00
CA ALA A 132 -14.41 4.20 -4.19
C ALA A 132 -14.63 4.43 -2.70
N VAL A 133 -15.11 5.62 -2.31
CA VAL A 133 -15.45 5.94 -0.91
C VAL A 133 -16.55 5.03 -0.38
N GLN A 134 -17.60 4.77 -1.15
CA GLN A 134 -18.66 3.84 -0.76
C GLN A 134 -18.12 2.44 -0.49
N ARG A 135 -17.37 1.87 -1.45
CA ARG A 135 -16.75 0.54 -1.30
C ARG A 135 -15.79 0.45 -0.12
N LEU A 136 -14.95 1.47 0.08
CA LEU A 136 -14.03 1.50 1.23
C LEU A 136 -14.78 1.61 2.56
N THR A 137 -15.89 2.36 2.59
CA THR A 137 -16.76 2.46 3.77
C THR A 137 -17.41 1.12 4.09
N GLU A 138 -17.94 0.42 3.08
CA GLU A 138 -18.50 -0.93 3.23
C GLU A 138 -17.45 -1.93 3.74
N GLN A 139 -16.23 -1.88 3.18
CA GLN A 139 -15.13 -2.73 3.62
C GLN A 139 -14.72 -2.44 5.07
N LEU A 140 -14.68 -1.15 5.46
CA LEU A 140 -14.37 -0.75 6.83
C LEU A 140 -15.42 -1.27 7.81
N GLU A 141 -16.70 -1.13 7.48
CA GLU A 141 -17.80 -1.64 8.30
C GLU A 141 -17.76 -3.17 8.40
N ALA A 142 -17.45 -3.89 7.31
CA ALA A 142 -17.29 -5.33 7.31
C ALA A 142 -16.14 -5.78 8.24
N VAL A 143 -14.97 -5.13 8.17
CA VAL A 143 -13.82 -5.42 9.03
C VAL A 143 -14.13 -5.10 10.50
N ARG A 144 -14.86 -4.01 10.77
CA ARG A 144 -15.31 -3.65 12.13
C ARG A 144 -16.30 -4.67 12.68
N ALA A 145 -17.23 -5.17 11.86
CA ALA A 145 -18.15 -6.23 12.25
C ALA A 145 -17.38 -7.52 12.58
N GLN A 146 -16.49 -7.96 11.68
CA GLN A 146 -15.65 -9.13 11.91
C GLN A 146 -14.76 -9.00 13.16
N GLY A 147 -14.22 -7.81 13.43
CA GLY A 147 -13.47 -7.53 14.65
C GLY A 147 -14.31 -7.70 15.92
N ARG A 148 -15.56 -7.22 15.92
CA ARG A 148 -16.51 -7.41 17.03
C ARG A 148 -16.86 -8.88 17.23
N ASP A 149 -17.14 -9.62 16.16
CA ASP A 149 -17.47 -11.04 16.22
C ASP A 149 -16.29 -11.86 16.75
N ASN A 150 -15.07 -11.58 16.28
CA ASN A 150 -13.86 -12.22 16.77
C ASN A 150 -13.61 -11.91 18.26
N ALA A 151 -13.81 -10.67 18.69
CA ALA A 151 -13.68 -10.29 20.09
C ALA A 151 -14.70 -11.02 20.98
N ALA A 152 -15.96 -11.13 20.54
CA ALA A 152 -17.01 -11.87 21.22
C ALA A 152 -16.66 -13.37 21.32
N ALA A 153 -16.15 -13.96 20.24
CA ALA A 153 -15.73 -15.37 20.21
C ALA A 153 -14.55 -15.64 21.18
N LEU A 154 -13.53 -14.78 21.17
CA LEU A 154 -12.39 -14.90 22.08
C LEU A 154 -12.81 -14.73 23.55
N ALA A 155 -13.71 -13.79 23.84
CA ALA A 155 -14.27 -13.62 25.18
C ALA A 155 -15.01 -14.88 25.64
N ALA A 156 -15.84 -15.49 24.77
CA ALA A 156 -16.53 -16.75 25.06
C ALA A 156 -15.55 -17.91 25.32
N GLN A 157 -14.49 -18.03 24.51
CA GLN A 157 -13.44 -19.03 24.71
C GLN A 157 -12.71 -18.86 26.04
N LEU A 158 -12.43 -17.61 26.43
CA LEU A 158 -11.79 -17.31 27.71
C LEU A 158 -12.68 -17.68 28.90
N GLN A 159 -13.98 -17.38 28.83
CA GLN A 159 -14.94 -17.79 29.86
C GLN A 159 -15.04 -19.33 29.96
N ALA A 160 -15.09 -20.03 28.83
CA ALA A 160 -15.11 -21.50 28.79
C ALA A 160 -13.81 -22.10 29.38
N ALA A 161 -12.65 -21.53 29.05
CA ALA A 161 -11.36 -21.95 29.61
C ALA A 161 -11.29 -21.72 31.13
N GLN A 162 -11.76 -20.57 31.62
CA GLN A 162 -11.82 -20.27 33.06
C GLN A 162 -12.75 -21.23 33.81
N ALA A 163 -13.92 -21.54 33.26
CA ALA A 163 -14.84 -22.52 33.82
C ALA A 163 -14.18 -23.93 33.86
N GLY A 164 -13.50 -24.33 32.78
CA GLY A 164 -12.74 -25.58 32.70
C GLY A 164 -11.64 -25.68 33.76
N LEU A 165 -10.87 -24.61 33.97
CA LEU A 165 -9.87 -24.54 35.04
C LEU A 165 -10.50 -24.67 36.43
N GLY A 166 -11.67 -24.07 36.65
CA GLY A 166 -12.43 -24.21 37.89
C GLY A 166 -12.84 -25.66 38.18
N VAL A 167 -13.37 -26.36 37.17
CA VAL A 167 -13.72 -27.78 37.26
C VAL A 167 -12.49 -28.65 37.53
N LEU A 168 -11.38 -28.41 36.82
CA LEU A 168 -10.14 -29.17 37.01
C LEU A 168 -9.56 -28.98 38.42
N ARG A 169 -9.53 -27.73 38.93
CA ARG A 169 -9.11 -27.44 40.31
C ARG A 169 -9.96 -28.18 41.33
N ARG A 170 -11.28 -28.26 41.14
CA ARG A 170 -12.18 -29.01 42.03
C ARG A 170 -11.85 -30.51 42.00
N ARG A 171 -11.71 -31.10 40.81
CA ARG A 171 -11.34 -32.52 40.64
C ARG A 171 -10.00 -32.86 41.28
N VAL A 172 -9.00 -31.97 41.16
CA VAL A 172 -7.69 -32.14 41.81
C VAL A 172 -7.83 -32.13 43.33
N ARG A 173 -8.63 -31.21 43.90
CA ARG A 173 -8.90 -31.18 45.35
C ARG A 173 -9.62 -32.45 45.82
N GLU A 174 -10.64 -32.90 45.10
CA GLU A 174 -11.38 -34.13 45.40
C GLU A 174 -10.51 -35.40 45.28
N ALA A 175 -9.61 -35.44 44.29
CA ALA A 175 -8.62 -36.51 44.19
C ALA A 175 -7.64 -36.47 45.36
N GLY A 176 -7.13 -35.30 45.72
CA GLY A 176 -6.25 -35.11 46.88
C GLY A 176 -6.91 -35.50 48.20
N SER A 177 -8.18 -35.13 48.43
CA SER A 177 -8.91 -35.51 49.63
C SER A 177 -9.16 -37.01 49.72
N ARG A 178 -9.44 -37.68 48.59
CA ARG A 178 -9.57 -39.14 48.53
C ARG A 178 -8.26 -39.84 48.86
N VAL A 179 -7.14 -39.38 48.30
CA VAL A 179 -5.80 -39.92 48.61
C VAL A 179 -5.48 -39.73 50.10
N ALA A 180 -5.74 -38.55 50.66
CA ALA A 180 -5.52 -38.28 52.09
C ALA A 180 -6.43 -39.10 53.02
N ALA A 181 -7.65 -39.42 52.59
CA ALA A 181 -8.54 -40.31 53.33
C ALA A 181 -8.06 -41.77 53.28
N ALA A 182 -7.63 -42.25 52.11
CA ALA A 182 -7.07 -43.60 51.94
C ALA A 182 -5.79 -43.77 52.79
N ALA A 183 -4.89 -42.79 52.78
CA ALA A 183 -3.68 -42.81 53.61
C ALA A 183 -4.00 -42.88 55.12
N ARG A 184 -5.02 -42.14 55.59
CA ARG A 184 -5.47 -42.21 57.00
C ARG A 184 -6.08 -43.57 57.36
N ALA A 185 -6.84 -44.19 56.45
CA ALA A 185 -7.41 -45.51 56.67
C ALA A 185 -6.32 -46.60 56.78
N LEU A 186 -5.28 -46.52 55.93
CA LEU A 186 -4.12 -47.41 56.01
C LEU A 186 -3.36 -47.23 57.34
N ALA A 187 -3.13 -45.98 57.77
CA ALA A 187 -2.46 -45.70 59.04
C ALA A 187 -3.26 -46.23 60.26
N ALA A 188 -4.60 -46.09 60.25
CA ALA A 188 -5.46 -46.63 61.30
C ALA A 188 -5.48 -48.17 61.32
N GLY A 189 -5.48 -48.82 60.14
CA GLY A 189 -5.38 -50.28 60.02
C GLY A 189 -4.03 -50.83 60.51
N GLY A 190 -2.94 -50.09 60.28
CA GLY A 190 -1.61 -50.39 60.83
C GLY A 190 -1.54 -50.23 62.35
N ALA A 191 -2.16 -49.19 62.91
CA ALA A 191 -2.22 -48.97 64.35
C ALA A 191 -3.07 -50.03 65.10
N ALA A 192 -4.11 -50.57 64.46
CA ALA A 192 -4.89 -51.69 65.00
C ALA A 192 -4.12 -53.03 65.03
N HIS A 193 -3.03 -53.15 64.25
CA HIS A 193 -2.14 -54.32 64.23
C HIS A 193 -0.92 -54.19 65.15
N THR A 194 -0.78 -53.07 65.90
CA THR A 194 0.35 -52.83 66.80
C THR A 194 -0.10 -52.65 68.26
N ALA A 195 -0.51 -53.76 68.89
CA ALA A 195 -0.26 -54.01 70.32
C ALA A 195 1.06 -54.81 70.42
N PRO A 196 1.87 -54.68 71.49
CA PRO A 196 3.32 -54.72 71.37
C PRO A 196 3.83 -56.12 71.03
N LEU A 197 4.32 -56.28 69.81
CA LEU A 197 5.33 -57.25 69.45
C LEU A 197 6.54 -56.47 68.94
N VAL A 198 7.57 -56.39 69.78
CA VAL A 198 8.92 -56.05 69.33
C VAL A 198 9.34 -57.15 68.36
N GLY A 199 9.35 -56.82 67.07
CA GLY A 199 9.71 -57.69 65.96
C GLY A 199 10.17 -56.83 64.77
N PRO A 200 10.99 -57.38 63.85
CA PRO A 200 11.97 -56.62 63.08
C PRO A 200 11.33 -55.54 62.21
N THR A 201 12.08 -54.45 62.01
CA THR A 201 11.79 -53.35 61.08
C THR A 201 11.18 -53.90 59.80
N HIS A 202 9.89 -53.64 59.59
CA HIS A 202 9.21 -53.98 58.33
C HIS A 202 9.92 -53.22 57.21
N ALA A 203 10.53 -53.97 56.29
CA ALA A 203 10.98 -53.42 55.03
C ALA A 203 9.77 -52.72 54.36
N ALA A 204 9.97 -51.49 53.88
CA ALA A 204 8.94 -50.74 53.18
C ALA A 204 8.31 -51.61 52.08
N ASP A 205 6.97 -51.65 52.05
CA ASP A 205 6.23 -52.49 51.13
C ASP A 205 6.57 -52.08 49.67
N PRO A 206 7.08 -52.98 48.81
CA PRO A 206 7.49 -52.64 47.45
C PRO A 206 6.36 -52.00 46.62
N ALA A 207 5.09 -52.23 46.98
CA ALA A 207 3.95 -51.57 46.36
C ALA A 207 3.96 -50.05 46.58
N ASP A 208 4.14 -49.59 47.81
CA ASP A 208 4.16 -48.15 48.16
C ASP A 208 5.36 -47.43 47.52
N ASP A 209 6.51 -48.09 47.45
CA ASP A 209 7.69 -47.55 46.77
C ASP A 209 7.47 -47.43 45.25
N THR A 210 6.72 -48.36 44.62
CA THR A 210 6.34 -48.21 43.21
C THR A 210 5.35 -47.07 42.97
N GLU A 211 4.43 -46.83 43.91
CA GLU A 211 3.48 -45.72 43.82
C GLU A 211 4.17 -44.36 44.03
N LEU A 212 5.08 -44.25 44.99
CA LEU A 212 5.90 -43.06 45.19
C LEU A 212 6.77 -42.76 43.96
N ARG A 213 7.40 -43.79 43.38
CA ARG A 213 8.15 -43.65 42.12
C ARG A 213 7.24 -43.19 40.97
N ARG A 214 6.02 -43.72 40.88
CA ARG A 214 5.04 -43.34 39.86
C ARG A 214 4.57 -41.89 40.04
N LEU A 215 4.29 -41.46 41.26
CA LEU A 215 3.88 -40.08 41.56
C LEU A 215 5.03 -39.09 41.33
N ALA A 216 6.26 -39.44 41.73
CA ALA A 216 7.45 -38.64 41.45
C ALA A 216 7.74 -38.51 39.95
N ALA A 217 7.50 -39.58 39.17
CA ALA A 217 7.60 -39.52 37.72
C ALA A 217 6.54 -38.61 37.09
N ARG A 218 5.30 -38.64 37.60
CA ARG A 218 4.23 -37.74 37.14
C ARG A 218 4.47 -36.29 37.50
N LEU A 219 5.03 -36.01 38.68
CA LEU A 219 5.43 -34.67 39.10
C LEU A 219 6.53 -34.13 38.18
N ARG A 220 7.59 -34.91 37.94
CA ARG A 220 8.66 -34.55 37.01
C ARG A 220 8.15 -34.29 35.59
N ALA A 221 7.23 -35.11 35.09
CA ALA A 221 6.62 -34.90 33.77
C ALA A 221 5.81 -33.59 33.71
N ALA A 222 5.07 -33.25 34.77
CA ALA A 222 4.32 -32.00 34.84
C ALA A 222 5.24 -30.77 34.92
N GLU A 223 6.34 -30.86 35.67
CA GLU A 223 7.36 -29.80 35.75
C GLU A 223 8.06 -29.56 34.41
N GLN A 224 8.38 -30.64 33.68
CA GLN A 224 8.95 -30.55 32.33
C GLN A 224 7.98 -29.93 31.33
N ALA A 225 6.69 -30.27 31.39
CA ALA A 225 5.66 -29.66 30.54
C ALA A 225 5.54 -28.14 30.78
N LEU A 226 5.52 -27.71 32.05
CA LEU A 226 5.48 -26.28 32.39
C LEU A 226 6.75 -25.53 31.95
N ALA A 227 7.92 -26.17 32.06
CA ALA A 227 9.17 -25.60 31.57
C ALA A 227 9.14 -25.41 30.05
N ALA A 228 8.61 -26.39 29.30
CA ALA A 228 8.45 -26.32 27.85
C ALA A 228 7.45 -25.23 27.40
N GLU A 229 6.33 -25.06 28.11
CA GLU A 229 5.39 -23.96 27.83
C GLU A 229 6.02 -22.58 28.05
N ARG A 230 6.83 -22.44 29.12
CA ARG A 230 7.56 -21.21 29.44
C ARG A 230 8.66 -20.88 28.44
N THR A 231 9.30 -21.87 27.84
CA THR A 231 10.27 -21.62 26.76
C THR A 231 9.55 -21.27 25.46
N ALA A 232 8.47 -21.99 25.11
CA ALA A 232 7.65 -21.72 23.94
C ALA A 232 7.00 -20.32 23.94
N THR A 233 6.53 -19.83 25.09
CA THR A 233 6.03 -18.45 25.21
C THR A 233 7.12 -17.41 25.02
N ARG A 234 8.33 -17.67 25.54
CA ARG A 234 9.48 -16.76 25.34
C ARG A 234 9.97 -16.75 23.90
N THR A 235 9.97 -17.88 23.20
CA THR A 235 10.36 -17.93 21.79
C THR A 235 9.36 -17.20 20.92
N ARG A 236 8.06 -17.43 21.11
CA ARG A 236 7.00 -16.67 20.41
C ARG A 236 7.13 -15.16 20.62
N ALA A 237 7.32 -14.72 21.87
CA ALA A 237 7.51 -13.29 22.15
C ALA A 237 8.81 -12.69 21.56
N ARG A 238 9.81 -13.52 21.21
CA ARG A 238 11.00 -13.07 20.48
C ARG A 238 10.73 -13.00 18.98
N GLU A 239 10.06 -14.02 18.43
CA GLU A 239 9.65 -14.09 17.03
C GLU A 239 8.72 -12.91 16.68
N ASP A 240 7.76 -12.57 17.54
CA ASP A 240 6.86 -11.42 17.36
C ASP A 240 7.65 -10.10 17.29
N ARG A 241 8.58 -9.90 18.22
CA ARG A 241 9.46 -8.71 18.24
C ARG A 241 10.37 -8.64 17.03
N GLN A 242 10.89 -9.77 16.56
CA GLN A 242 11.67 -9.84 15.32
C GLN A 242 10.82 -9.48 14.10
N GLY A 243 9.57 -9.98 14.04
CA GLY A 243 8.61 -9.61 13.00
C GLY A 243 8.29 -8.11 12.99
N GLU A 244 8.06 -7.51 14.16
CA GLU A 244 7.87 -6.06 14.29
C GLU A 244 9.11 -5.27 13.84
N GLN A 245 10.31 -5.74 14.17
CA GLN A 245 11.56 -5.10 13.76
C GLN A 245 11.75 -5.16 12.24
N ILE A 246 11.45 -6.29 11.61
CA ILE A 246 11.50 -6.45 10.14
C ILE A 246 10.47 -5.51 9.48
N ARG A 247 9.23 -5.51 9.96
CA ARG A 247 8.17 -4.63 9.42
C ARG A 247 8.56 -3.16 9.52
N ARG A 248 9.15 -2.74 10.66
CA ARG A 248 9.68 -1.38 10.83
C ARG A 248 10.75 -1.04 9.79
N ARG A 249 11.69 -1.95 9.53
CA ARG A 249 12.75 -1.72 8.54
C ARG A 249 12.19 -1.57 7.13
N VAL A 250 11.26 -2.44 6.74
CA VAL A 250 10.57 -2.35 5.44
C VAL A 250 9.83 -1.01 5.28
N LEU A 251 9.16 -0.54 6.34
CA LEU A 251 8.48 0.77 6.31
C LEU A 251 9.47 1.93 6.14
N LEU A 252 10.62 1.88 6.81
CA LEU A 252 11.67 2.90 6.65
C LEU A 252 12.27 2.88 5.23
N ASP A 253 12.53 1.70 4.68
CA ASP A 253 13.03 1.55 3.30
C ASP A 253 12.00 2.07 2.28
N ALA A 254 10.71 1.78 2.49
CA ALA A 254 9.63 2.29 1.64
C ALA A 254 9.52 3.82 1.68
N LEU A 255 9.64 4.43 2.87
CA LEU A 255 9.69 5.89 3.03
C LEU A 255 10.90 6.50 2.32
N GLY A 256 12.07 5.87 2.44
CA GLY A 256 13.28 6.27 1.72
C GLY A 256 13.09 6.20 0.19
N GLY A 257 12.47 5.13 -0.30
CA GLY A 257 12.11 4.97 -1.71
C GLY A 257 11.13 6.03 -2.21
N ALA A 258 10.09 6.33 -1.43
CA ALA A 258 9.10 7.36 -1.74
C ALA A 258 9.72 8.77 -1.79
N ALA A 259 10.57 9.12 -0.80
CA ALA A 259 11.30 10.38 -0.79
C ALA A 259 12.26 10.49 -2.00
N GLY A 260 12.94 9.39 -2.36
CA GLY A 260 13.78 9.34 -3.55
C GLY A 260 12.99 9.50 -4.87
N GLY A 261 11.80 8.90 -4.95
CA GLY A 261 10.87 9.08 -6.06
C GLY A 261 10.42 10.53 -6.19
N LEU A 262 9.97 11.13 -5.08
CA LEU A 262 9.54 12.53 -5.04
C LEU A 262 10.66 13.49 -5.46
N ARG A 263 11.91 13.25 -5.04
CA ARG A 263 13.06 14.06 -5.48
C ARG A 263 13.31 13.98 -6.99
N ARG A 264 13.11 12.80 -7.60
CA ARG A 264 13.24 12.62 -9.05
C ARG A 264 12.12 13.32 -9.82
N GLU A 265 10.87 13.18 -9.36
CA GLU A 265 9.70 13.83 -9.96
C GLU A 265 9.79 15.36 -9.86
N LEU A 266 10.28 15.88 -8.73
CA LEU A 266 10.50 17.32 -8.52
C LEU A 266 11.78 17.85 -9.18
N ALA A 267 12.51 17.01 -9.94
CA ALA A 267 13.80 17.34 -10.55
C ALA A 267 14.79 18.00 -9.56
N GLN A 268 14.74 17.60 -8.29
CA GLN A 268 15.54 18.18 -7.22
C GLN A 268 16.94 17.54 -7.22
N PRO A 269 18.00 18.28 -7.63
CA PRO A 269 19.37 17.78 -7.51
C PRO A 269 19.73 17.56 -6.03
N PRO A 270 20.70 16.68 -5.73
CA PRO A 270 21.22 16.55 -4.38
C PRO A 270 21.74 17.89 -3.87
N LEU A 271 21.36 18.23 -2.63
CA LEU A 271 21.91 19.39 -1.93
C LEU A 271 23.44 19.22 -1.82
N THR A 272 24.18 20.11 -2.46
CA THR A 272 25.65 20.18 -2.40
C THR A 272 26.15 20.96 -1.19
N GLN A 273 25.30 21.78 -0.58
CA GLN A 273 25.54 22.49 0.68
C GLN A 273 24.26 22.52 1.51
N ARG A 274 24.39 22.43 2.83
CA ARG A 274 23.29 22.63 3.78
C ARG A 274 23.24 24.11 4.19
N PRO A 275 22.06 24.66 4.55
CA PRO A 275 21.95 26.02 5.08
C PRO A 275 22.87 26.28 6.28
N GLY A 276 23.06 25.27 7.15
CA GLY A 276 24.03 25.32 8.24
C GLY A 276 25.49 25.46 7.80
N ASP A 277 25.87 24.90 6.64
CA ASP A 277 27.25 24.97 6.12
C ASP A 277 27.59 26.37 5.60
N ALA A 278 26.59 27.09 5.06
CA ALA A 278 26.76 28.47 4.61
C ALA A 278 27.04 29.44 5.79
N VAL A 279 26.51 29.13 6.96
CA VAL A 279 26.67 29.94 8.18
C VAL A 279 27.86 29.45 9.04
N ALA A 280 28.24 28.16 8.91
CA ALA A 280 29.35 27.56 9.65
C ALA A 280 30.68 28.29 9.45
N ALA A 281 30.96 28.81 8.24
CA ALA A 281 32.19 29.57 7.97
C ALA A 281 32.28 30.90 8.73
N ALA A 282 31.14 31.56 9.01
CA ALA A 282 31.10 32.80 9.79
C ALA A 282 31.30 32.54 11.30
N TYR A 283 30.80 31.40 11.80
CA TYR A 283 30.96 30.99 13.20
C TYR A 283 32.32 30.35 13.49
N ALA A 284 32.96 29.70 12.51
CA ALA A 284 34.31 29.16 12.63
C ALA A 284 35.36 30.24 12.94
N GLN A 285 35.07 31.51 12.62
CA GLN A 285 35.94 32.65 12.95
C GLN A 285 35.78 33.16 14.39
N GLN A 286 34.73 32.73 15.11
CA GLN A 286 34.39 33.27 16.42
C GLN A 286 34.78 32.40 17.62
N ASP A 287 35.22 31.16 17.42
CA ASP A 287 35.74 30.35 18.54
C ASP A 287 36.59 29.17 18.05
N VAL A 288 37.91 29.26 18.23
CA VAL A 288 38.78 28.08 18.22
C VAL A 288 39.71 28.15 19.44
N ALA A 289 39.24 27.60 20.57
CA ALA A 289 40.15 27.05 21.57
C ALA A 289 40.46 25.59 21.16
N PRO A 290 41.74 25.20 20.98
CA PRO A 290 42.08 23.86 20.54
C PRO A 290 41.94 22.87 21.70
N GLY A 291 41.41 21.70 21.40
CA GLY A 291 41.64 20.49 22.20
C GLY A 291 40.43 19.97 22.95
N ARG A 292 39.59 19.14 22.31
CA ARG A 292 38.60 18.28 23.00
C ARG A 292 38.31 17.00 22.20
N GLN A 293 39.26 16.06 22.22
CA GLN A 293 38.96 14.65 21.96
C GLN A 293 38.96 13.93 23.31
N GLY A 294 37.88 13.19 23.62
CA GLY A 294 37.83 12.28 24.77
C GLY A 294 36.78 12.55 25.87
N ARG A 295 35.70 13.29 25.63
CA ARG A 295 34.62 13.47 26.63
C ARG A 295 33.41 12.57 26.34
N GLY A 296 32.81 12.03 27.41
CA GLY A 296 31.65 11.15 27.33
C GLY A 296 30.39 11.87 26.84
N LEU A 297 29.42 11.10 26.33
CA LEU A 297 28.16 11.59 25.76
C LEU A 297 27.31 12.43 26.73
N ASP A 298 27.53 12.29 28.04
CA ASP A 298 26.78 12.99 29.10
C ASP A 298 27.44 14.31 29.56
N ASP A 299 28.49 14.80 28.89
CA ASP A 299 29.12 16.08 29.25
C ASP A 299 28.21 17.27 28.87
N PRO A 300 27.69 18.05 29.85
CA PRO A 300 26.84 19.20 29.56
C PRO A 300 27.56 20.28 28.74
N VAL A 301 28.89 20.36 28.82
CA VAL A 301 29.68 21.32 28.04
C VAL A 301 29.78 20.90 26.56
N LEU A 302 29.77 19.59 26.29
CA LEU A 302 29.71 19.06 24.93
C LEU A 302 28.33 19.28 24.31
N LEU A 303 27.27 19.07 25.10
CA LEU A 303 25.90 19.35 24.70
C LEU A 303 25.69 20.85 24.41
N GLU A 304 26.19 21.73 25.27
CA GLU A 304 26.09 23.18 25.05
C GLU A 304 26.88 23.64 23.81
N ALA A 305 28.06 23.05 23.56
CA ALA A 305 28.81 23.31 22.34
C ALA A 305 28.07 22.84 21.08
N LEU A 306 27.42 21.67 21.12
CA LEU A 306 26.57 21.16 20.03
C LEU A 306 25.33 22.02 19.82
N LEU A 307 24.69 22.48 20.90
CA LEU A 307 23.54 23.37 20.85
C LEU A 307 23.90 24.80 20.41
N ARG A 308 25.18 25.19 20.39
CA ARG A 308 25.62 26.45 19.78
C ARG A 308 26.02 26.30 18.32
N ALA A 309 26.20 25.06 17.82
CA ALA A 309 26.53 24.82 16.44
C ALA A 309 25.32 25.16 15.54
N PRO A 310 25.45 26.09 14.57
CA PRO A 310 24.34 26.50 13.70
C PRO A 310 23.81 25.34 12.84
N THR A 311 24.66 24.34 12.58
CA THR A 311 24.29 23.11 11.86
C THR A 311 23.29 22.22 12.61
N ALA A 312 23.07 22.44 13.91
CA ALA A 312 22.09 21.70 14.71
C ALA A 312 20.68 22.29 14.62
N HIS A 313 20.53 23.56 14.25
CA HIS A 313 19.25 24.30 14.36
C HIS A 313 18.73 24.89 13.04
N LEU A 314 19.56 24.92 11.99
CA LEU A 314 19.17 25.40 10.66
C LEU A 314 18.83 24.20 9.76
N LEU A 315 17.54 24.10 9.40
CA LEU A 315 16.99 23.14 8.44
C LEU A 315 17.06 23.68 7.00
#